data_AF-A0A143HAU4-F1
#
_entry.id   AF-A0A143HAU4-F1
#
_cell.length_a   1.000
_cell.length_b   1.000
_cell.length_c   1.000
_cell.angle_alpha   90.00
_cell.angle_beta   90.00
_cell.angle_gamma   90.00
#
_symmetry.space_group_name_H-M   'P 1'
#
loop_
_entity.id
_entity.type
_entity.pdbx_description
1 polymer ?
#
loop_
_entity_poly.entity_id
_entity_poly.type
_entity_poly.pdbx_seq_one_letter_code
_entity_poly.pdbx_strand_id
1 'polypeptide(L)'
;MNNKLAGLMFPAFTILTLSVLSFLGLFGEGDVNKSFFIFGLYLIFPFAFLVQGIACAINHINPFIALLISYISFGVIMLSFFHYFAWGLSLYYLIAWLIGYFGIWMVRKRKETKNAKAQ
;
A
#
# COMPACT_ATOMS: atom_id res chain seq x y z
N MET A 1 6.17 -19.00 11.22
CA MET A 1 7.28 -18.41 10.44
C MET A 1 6.65 -17.50 9.37
N ASN A 2 7.11 -16.25 9.24
CA ASN A 2 7.14 -15.51 7.97
C ASN A 2 5.94 -14.69 7.39
N ASN A 3 4.90 -14.30 8.12
CA ASN A 3 3.91 -13.34 7.56
C ASN A 3 4.44 -11.89 7.44
N LYS A 4 5.65 -11.62 7.98
CA LYS A 4 6.31 -10.31 7.88
C LYS A 4 6.64 -9.95 6.44
N LEU A 5 7.05 -10.92 5.63
CA LEU A 5 7.40 -10.69 4.23
C LEU A 5 6.17 -10.31 3.40
N ALA A 6 5.04 -10.98 3.63
CA ALA A 6 3.78 -10.67 2.96
C ALA A 6 3.34 -9.24 3.27
N GLY A 7 3.33 -8.83 4.55
CA GLY A 7 3.02 -7.45 4.93
C GLY A 7 4.00 -6.43 4.36
N LEU A 8 5.28 -6.78 4.25
CA LEU A 8 6.32 -5.92 3.70
C LEU A 8 6.14 -5.68 2.19
N MET A 9 5.84 -6.74 1.43
CA MET A 9 5.85 -6.71 -0.03
C MET A 9 4.46 -6.48 -0.64
N PHE A 10 3.38 -6.49 0.15
CA PHE A 10 2.01 -6.48 -0.39
C PHE A 10 1.73 -5.34 -1.37
N PRO A 11 2.04 -4.06 -1.07
CA PRO A 11 1.76 -2.97 -2.01
C PRO A 11 2.68 -3.04 -3.22
N ALA A 12 3.97 -3.31 -3.02
CA ALA A 12 4.94 -3.48 -4.09
C ALA A 12 4.50 -4.56 -5.09
N PHE A 13 4.13 -5.73 -4.59
CA PHE A 13 3.63 -6.85 -5.40
C PHE A 13 2.34 -6.48 -6.14
N THR A 14 1.39 -5.84 -5.44
CA THR A 14 0.12 -5.42 -6.02
C THR A 14 0.32 -4.42 -7.16
N ILE A 15 1.16 -3.40 -6.94
CA ILE A 15 1.48 -2.36 -7.92
C ILE A 15 2.13 -2.97 -9.17
N LEU A 16 3.18 -3.77 -8.99
CA LEU A 16 3.91 -4.36 -10.11
C LEU A 16 3.02 -5.31 -10.90
N THR A 17 2.28 -6.18 -10.22
CA THR A 17 1.40 -7.17 -10.88
C THR A 17 0.31 -6.47 -11.68
N LEU A 18 -0.43 -5.54 -11.08
CA LEU A 18 -1.50 -4.81 -11.79
C LEU A 18 -0.96 -4.01 -12.97
N SER A 19 0.22 -3.41 -12.83
CA SER A 19 0.85 -2.65 -13.92
C SER A 19 1.29 -3.55 -15.07
N VAL A 20 1.90 -4.71 -14.79
CA VAL A 20 2.27 -5.67 -15.83
C VAL A 20 1.04 -6.25 -16.53
N LEU A 21 0.02 -6.67 -15.76
CA LEU A 21 -1.21 -7.20 -16.34
C LEU A 21 -1.93 -6.15 -17.21
N SER A 22 -1.93 -4.89 -16.76
CA SER A 22 -2.47 -3.79 -17.55
C SER A 22 -1.63 -3.51 -18.80
N PHE A 23 -0.31 -3.59 -18.73
CA PHE A 23 0.55 -3.42 -19.90
C PHE A 23 0.29 -4.51 -20.95
N LEU A 24 0.04 -5.74 -20.51
CA LEU A 24 -0.32 -6.87 -21.37
C LEU A 24 -1.76 -6.80 -21.92
N GLY A 25 -2.55 -5.79 -21.54
CA GLY A 25 -3.94 -5.62 -22.02
C GLY A 25 -4.92 -6.63 -21.45
N LEU A 26 -4.60 -7.27 -20.31
CA LEU A 26 -5.39 -8.38 -19.78
C LEU A 26 -6.71 -7.96 -19.10
N PHE A 27 -6.95 -6.66 -18.94
CA PHE A 27 -8.20 -6.14 -18.38
C PHE A 27 -9.21 -5.65 -19.43
N GLY A 28 -8.92 -5.84 -20.73
CA GLY A 28 -9.81 -5.51 -21.84
C GLY A 28 -9.12 -4.75 -22.97
N GLU A 29 -9.86 -4.41 -24.02
CA GLU A 29 -9.32 -3.68 -25.16
C GLU A 29 -9.32 -2.16 -24.95
N GLY A 30 -8.26 -1.49 -25.42
CA GLY A 30 -8.16 -0.04 -25.50
C GLY A 30 -8.42 0.69 -24.17
N ASP A 31 -9.47 1.49 -24.14
CA ASP A 31 -9.78 2.39 -23.02
C ASP A 31 -10.33 1.68 -21.78
N VAL A 32 -10.88 0.47 -21.92
CA VAL A 32 -11.35 -0.34 -20.78
C VAL A 32 -10.17 -0.70 -19.88
N ASN A 33 -9.07 -1.16 -20.46
CA ASN A 33 -7.87 -1.53 -19.73
C ASN A 33 -7.19 -0.32 -19.07
N LYS A 34 -7.14 0.83 -19.75
CA LYS A 34 -6.65 2.09 -19.14
C LYS A 34 -7.52 2.51 -17.95
N SER A 35 -8.83 2.42 -18.08
CA SER A 35 -9.78 2.76 -17.02
C SER A 35 -9.61 1.86 -15.80
N PHE A 36 -9.36 0.56 -16.02
CA PHE A 36 -9.07 -0.38 -14.95
C PHE A 36 -7.75 -0.05 -14.23
N PHE A 37 -6.71 0.34 -14.97
CA PHE A 37 -5.46 0.78 -14.37
C PHE A 37 -5.63 2.05 -13.52
N ILE A 38 -6.39 3.02 -14.02
CA ILE A 38 -6.74 4.25 -13.28
C ILE A 38 -7.51 3.89 -12.00
N PHE A 39 -8.47 2.96 -12.07
CA PHE A 39 -9.15 2.44 -10.89
C PHE A 39 -8.17 1.82 -9.88
N GLY A 40 -7.17 1.08 -10.38
CA GLY A 40 -6.06 0.56 -9.59
C GLY A 40 -5.29 1.65 -8.85
N LEU A 41 -4.91 2.73 -9.53
CA LEU A 41 -4.21 3.88 -8.96
C LEU A 41 -5.02 4.56 -7.83
N TYR A 42 -6.32 4.80 -8.04
CA TYR A 42 -7.12 5.58 -7.08
C TYR A 42 -7.71 4.78 -5.93
N LEU A 43 -7.86 3.45 -6.08
CA LEU A 43 -8.50 2.61 -5.06
C LEU A 43 -7.62 1.45 -4.59
N ILE A 44 -7.16 0.60 -5.52
CA ILE A 44 -6.48 -0.65 -5.15
C ILE A 44 -5.13 -0.37 -4.49
N PHE A 45 -4.33 0.54 -5.06
CA PHE A 45 -3.00 0.86 -4.52
C PHE A 45 -3.08 1.53 -3.14
N PRO A 46 -3.89 2.58 -2.91
CA PRO A 46 -4.09 3.13 -1.56
C PRO A 46 -4.56 2.08 -0.56
N PHE A 47 -5.48 1.20 -0.96
CA PHE A 47 -5.93 0.12 -0.10
C PHE A 47 -4.80 -0.85 0.25
N ALA A 48 -3.92 -1.18 -0.71
CA ALA A 48 -2.75 -1.99 -0.44
C ALA A 48 -1.80 -1.32 0.56
N PHE A 49 -1.55 -0.02 0.42
CA PHE A 49 -0.75 0.77 1.38
C PHE A 49 -1.39 0.80 2.78
N LEU A 50 -2.72 0.91 2.87
CA LEU A 50 -3.44 0.82 4.14
C LEU A 50 -3.23 -0.55 4.80
N VAL A 51 -3.39 -1.64 4.05
CA VAL A 51 -3.17 -3.00 4.54
C VAL A 51 -1.72 -3.19 5.00
N GLN A 52 -0.74 -2.65 4.27
CA GLN A 52 0.66 -2.66 4.71
C GLN A 52 0.86 -1.88 6.01
N GLY A 53 0.25 -0.70 6.17
CA GLY A 53 0.32 0.07 7.42
C GLY A 53 -0.20 -0.73 8.62
N ILE A 54 -1.36 -1.38 8.45
CA ILE A 54 -1.93 -2.32 9.44
C ILE A 54 -0.95 -3.45 9.73
N ALA A 55 -0.43 -4.11 8.69
CA ALA A 55 0.49 -5.24 8.84
C ALA A 55 1.78 -4.85 9.55
N CYS A 56 2.33 -3.67 9.28
CA CYS A 56 3.50 -3.13 9.97
C CYS A 56 3.26 -2.95 11.46
N ALA A 57 2.12 -2.38 11.84
CA ALA A 57 1.76 -2.14 13.23
C ALA A 57 1.45 -3.43 14.02
N ILE A 58 0.87 -4.45 13.37
CA ILE A 58 0.59 -5.75 14.00
C ILE A 58 1.87 -6.57 14.16
N ASN A 59 2.66 -6.69 13.09
CA ASN A 59 3.78 -7.63 13.02
C ASN A 59 5.13 -7.03 13.45
N HIS A 60 5.14 -5.79 13.94
CA HIS A 60 6.35 -5.06 14.32
C HIS A 60 7.40 -5.04 13.20
N ILE A 61 6.95 -4.82 11.97
CA ILE A 61 7.83 -4.66 10.80
C ILE A 61 8.36 -3.23 10.82
N ASN A 62 9.62 -3.03 10.43
CA ASN A 62 10.17 -1.67 10.31
C ASN A 62 9.36 -0.88 9.25
N PRO A 63 8.62 0.17 9.64
CA PRO A 63 7.72 0.90 8.75
C PRO A 63 8.48 1.60 7.62
N PHE A 64 9.69 2.09 7.88
CA PHE A 64 10.51 2.78 6.88
C PHE A 64 10.93 1.85 5.75
N ILE A 65 11.31 0.61 6.06
CA ILE A 65 11.70 -0.38 5.06
C ILE A 65 10.48 -0.77 4.20
N ALA A 66 9.32 -0.97 4.82
CA ALA A 66 8.09 -1.33 4.13
C ALA A 66 7.64 -0.24 3.13
N LEU A 67 7.66 1.02 3.59
CA LEU A 67 7.36 2.18 2.75
C LEU A 67 8.38 2.32 1.62
N LEU A 68 9.67 2.20 1.92
CA LEU A 68 10.74 2.31 0.92
C LEU A 68 10.54 1.32 -0.24
N ILE A 69 10.31 0.04 0.06
CA ILE A 69 10.09 -1.00 -0.96
C ILE A 69 8.86 -0.69 -1.83
N SER A 70 7.79 -0.20 -1.20
CA SER A 70 6.53 0.12 -1.90
C SER A 70 6.67 1.36 -2.77
N TYR A 71 7.37 2.38 -2.29
CA TYR A 71 7.66 3.59 -3.05
C TYR A 71 8.66 3.38 -4.18
N ILE A 72 9.64 2.48 -4.02
CA ILE A 72 10.52 2.07 -5.13
C ILE A 72 9.66 1.46 -6.25
N SER A 73 8.76 0.53 -5.90
CA SER A 73 7.88 -0.12 -6.87
C SER A 73 6.96 0.89 -7.58
N PHE A 74 6.38 1.82 -6.82
CA PHE A 74 5.60 2.92 -7.37
C PHE A 74 6.43 3.82 -8.29
N GLY A 75 7.66 4.18 -7.89
CA GLY A 75 8.57 5.00 -8.67
C GLY A 75 8.95 4.36 -10.01
N VAL A 76 9.20 3.04 -10.03
CA VAL A 76 9.45 2.28 -11.27
C VAL A 76 8.27 2.40 -12.24
N ILE A 77 7.04 2.25 -11.77
CA ILE A 77 5.84 2.40 -12.60
C ILE A 77 5.66 3.85 -13.07
N MET A 78 5.89 4.82 -12.19
CA MET A 78 5.76 6.23 -12.56
C MET A 78 6.74 6.64 -13.65
N LEU A 79 8.02 6.27 -13.51
CA LEU A 79 9.04 6.58 -14.53
C LEU A 79 8.78 5.86 -15.86
N SER A 80 8.21 4.65 -15.81
CA SER A 80 7.96 3.84 -17.02
C SER A 80 6.70 4.25 -17.78
N PHE A 81 5.66 4.75 -17.08
CA PHE A 81 4.33 4.92 -17.66
C PHE A 81 3.73 6.33 -17.57
N PHE A 82 4.11 7.15 -16.58
CA PHE A 82 3.47 8.44 -16.31
C PHE A 82 4.53 9.53 -16.12
N HIS A 83 4.94 10.18 -17.22
CA HIS A 83 5.86 11.32 -17.18
C HIS A 83 5.37 12.41 -16.19
N TYR A 84 6.02 12.48 -15.03
CA TYR A 84 6.01 13.55 -14.01
C TYR A 84 4.69 13.94 -13.31
N PHE A 85 3.50 13.69 -13.86
CA PHE A 85 2.26 14.25 -13.31
C PHE A 85 1.66 13.50 -12.10
N ALA A 86 2.04 12.24 -11.89
CA ALA A 86 1.39 11.37 -10.91
C ALA A 86 2.10 11.25 -9.56
N TRP A 87 3.13 12.08 -9.30
CA TRP A 87 3.77 12.16 -7.98
C TRP A 87 2.81 12.63 -6.87
N GLY A 88 1.74 13.36 -7.21
CA GLY A 88 0.69 13.72 -6.24
C GLY A 88 0.01 12.53 -5.56
N LEU A 89 -0.02 11.37 -6.23
CA LEU A 89 -0.57 10.13 -5.65
C LEU A 89 0.32 9.55 -4.54
N SER A 90 1.60 9.92 -4.49
CA SER A 90 2.52 9.46 -3.44
C SER A 90 2.05 9.88 -2.04
N LEU A 91 1.56 11.12 -1.90
CA LEU A 91 1.04 11.63 -0.64
C LEU A 91 -0.29 10.97 -0.27
N TYR A 92 -1.14 10.73 -1.26
CA TYR A 92 -2.40 10.01 -1.06
C TYR A 92 -2.17 8.60 -0.51
N TYR A 93 -1.18 7.87 -1.04
CA TYR A 93 -0.82 6.54 -0.55
C TYR A 93 -0.18 6.58 0.84
N LEU A 94 0.60 7.63 1.13
CA LEU A 94 1.17 7.85 2.46
C LEU A 94 0.05 8.01 3.50
N ILE A 95 -0.95 8.83 3.19
CA ILE A 95 -2.09 9.06 4.09
C ILE A 95 -2.83 7.74 4.36
N ALA A 96 -3.10 6.93 3.32
CA ALA A 96 -3.74 5.63 3.49
C ALA A 96 -2.90 4.69 4.39
N TRP A 97 -1.59 4.67 4.21
CA TRP A 97 -0.67 3.89 5.06
C TRP A 97 -0.68 4.38 6.52
N LEU A 98 -0.63 5.70 6.74
CA LEU A 98 -0.66 6.32 8.07
C LEU A 98 -1.95 5.96 8.81
N ILE A 99 -3.10 6.01 8.13
CA ILE A 99 -4.40 5.60 8.68
C ILE A 99 -4.33 4.15 9.18
N GLY A 100 -3.80 3.23 8.35
CA GLY A 100 -3.66 1.82 8.72
C GLY A 100 -2.73 1.61 9.92
N TYR A 101 -1.56 2.24 9.91
CA TYR A 101 -0.55 2.09 10.96
C TYR A 101 -1.00 2.67 12.30
N PHE A 102 -1.44 3.94 12.31
CA PHE A 102 -1.86 4.62 13.53
C PHE A 102 -3.20 4.09 14.06
N GLY A 103 -4.10 3.62 13.19
CA GLY A 103 -5.35 2.97 13.58
C GLY A 103 -5.12 1.79 14.51
N ILE A 104 -4.22 0.88 14.13
CA ILE A 104 -3.87 -0.28 14.96
C ILE A 104 -3.12 0.14 16.23
N TRP A 105 -2.19 1.08 16.12
CA TRP A 105 -1.44 1.58 17.28
C TRP A 105 -2.38 2.15 18.36
N MET A 106 -3.39 2.93 17.97
CA MET A 106 -4.39 3.46 18.89
C MET A 106 -5.23 2.36 19.54
N VAL A 107 -5.65 1.34 18.77
CA VAL A 107 -6.41 0.21 19.31
C VAL A 107 -5.60 -0.57 20.35
N ARG A 108 -4.31 -0.81 20.10
CA ARG A 108 -3.42 -1.50 21.05
C ARG A 108 -3.24 -0.70 22.33
N LYS A 109 -2.93 0.60 22.22
CA LYS A 109 -2.76 1.50 23.37
C LYS A 109 -4.01 1.58 24.26
N ARG A 110 -5.21 1.58 23.64
CA ARG A 110 -6.48 1.57 24.39
C ARG A 110 -6.70 0.25 25.14
N LYS A 111 -6.32 -0.90 24.57
CA LYS A 111 -6.42 -2.21 25.25
C LYS A 111 -5.48 -2.28 26.46
N GLU A 112 -4.24 -1.84 26.31
CA GLU A 112 -3.24 -1.81 27.38
C GLU A 112 -3.71 -0.92 28.56
N THR A 113 -4.24 0.27 28.25
CA THR A 113 -4.77 1.20 29.26
C THR A 113 -5.98 0.64 30.02
N LYS A 114 -6.84 -0.14 29.37
CA LYS A 114 -7.99 -0.79 30.03
C LYS A 114 -7.53 -1.91 30.98
N ASN A 115 -6.57 -2.72 30.56
CA ASN A 115 -6.05 -3.81 31.40
C ASN A 115 -5.34 -3.28 32.65
N ALA A 116 -4.59 -2.18 32.53
CA ALA A 116 -3.92 -1.55 33.67
C ALA A 116 -4.86 -0.91 34.70
N LYS A 117 -6.12 -0.64 34.35
CA LYS A 117 -7.15 -0.12 35.27
C LYS A 117 -7.99 -1.21 35.95
N ALA A 118 -7.84 -2.46 35.51
CA ALA A 118 -8.58 -3.61 36.04
C ALA A 118 -7.76 -4.46 37.03
N GLN A 119 -6.49 -4.09 37.26
CA GLN A 119 -5.60 -4.62 38.29
C GLN A 119 -5.52 -3.63 39.44
#